data_AF-A0A1Y2DAB1-F1
#
_entry.id   AF-A0A1Y2DAB1-F1
#
_cell.length_a   1.000
_cell.length_b   1.000
_cell.length_c   1.000
_cell.angle_alpha   90.00
_cell.angle_beta   90.00
_cell.angle_gamma   90.00
#
_symmetry.space_group_name_H-M   'P 1'
#
loop_
_entity.id
_entity.type
_entity.pdbx_description
1 polymer ?
#
loop_
_entity_poly.entity_id
_entity_poly.type
_entity_poly.pdbx_seq_one_letter_code
_entity_poly.pdbx_strand_id
1 'polypeptide(L)'
;MPVTPEQVNAIMAASGLGLSHFLPAFPGRNMTKAEAEDLVDLREHVAECFLLNRGQRPIIPDDGAPLRRDAEAQARKLMAGLPNLRTLLRGRLPYHETVLADGELDALVSSFTGALNGRRRALIWLLSDPAVRHYAESYVKNIAHRMLRSSAIMDSIDKVLFFVARDWSTSTVYERARGLDAARRYEAWIRNVAQKGVVTNSLSHSASPFLAQTRRPESRVAVWASRS
;
A
#
# COMPACT_ATOMS: atom_id res chain seq x y z
N MET A 1 10.58 21.36 -15.90
CA MET A 1 9.27 21.81 -15.40
C MET A 1 8.66 20.66 -14.60
N PRO A 2 7.98 20.91 -13.46
CA PRO A 2 7.32 19.84 -12.72
C PRO A 2 6.20 19.21 -13.55
N VAL A 3 5.98 17.91 -13.39
CA VAL A 3 4.90 17.18 -14.07
C VAL A 3 3.56 17.61 -13.48
N THR A 4 2.60 17.99 -14.31
CA THR A 4 1.26 18.40 -13.86
C THR A 4 0.29 17.22 -13.83
N PRO A 5 -0.75 17.24 -12.96
CA PRO A 5 -1.78 16.20 -12.96
C PRO A 5 -2.45 16.00 -14.33
N GLU A 6 -2.65 17.07 -15.09
CA GLU A 6 -3.27 17.04 -16.42
C GLU A 6 -2.39 16.27 -17.42
N GLN A 7 -1.07 16.45 -17.35
CA GLN A 7 -0.12 15.71 -18.20
C GLN A 7 -0.16 14.22 -17.90
N VAL A 8 -0.18 13.83 -16.62
CA VAL A 8 -0.30 12.42 -16.24
C VAL A 8 -1.64 11.88 -16.74
N ASN A 9 -2.74 12.56 -16.49
CA ASN A 9 -4.06 12.12 -16.92
C ASN A 9 -4.17 11.95 -18.43
N ALA A 10 -3.63 12.90 -19.22
CA ALA A 10 -3.67 12.85 -20.68
C ALA A 10 -2.91 11.64 -21.24
N ILE A 11 -1.69 11.37 -20.73
CA ILE A 11 -0.89 10.22 -21.16
C ILE A 11 -1.59 8.91 -20.79
N MET A 12 -2.07 8.80 -19.55
CA MET A 12 -2.69 7.56 -19.07
C MET A 12 -4.02 7.28 -19.77
N ALA A 13 -4.81 8.32 -20.06
CA ALA A 13 -6.03 8.21 -20.84
C ALA A 13 -5.73 7.77 -22.29
N ALA A 14 -4.70 8.32 -22.93
CA ALA A 14 -4.27 7.90 -24.26
C ALA A 14 -3.79 6.45 -24.31
N SER A 15 -3.21 5.95 -23.22
CA SER A 15 -2.78 4.55 -23.07
C SER A 15 -3.87 3.61 -22.55
N GLY A 16 -5.07 4.10 -22.20
CA GLY A 16 -6.14 3.31 -21.60
C GLY A 16 -5.79 2.71 -20.22
N LEU A 17 -4.77 3.23 -19.55
CA LEU A 17 -4.27 2.67 -18.30
C LEU A 17 -5.05 3.24 -17.10
N GLY A 18 -5.72 2.36 -16.36
CA GLY A 18 -6.41 2.69 -15.11
C GLY A 18 -5.68 2.17 -13.87
N LEU A 19 -6.22 2.45 -12.69
CA LEU A 19 -5.67 1.98 -11.41
C LEU A 19 -5.50 0.45 -11.36
N SER A 20 -6.45 -0.29 -11.94
CA SER A 20 -6.42 -1.76 -12.03
C SER A 20 -5.23 -2.31 -12.80
N HIS A 21 -4.58 -1.51 -13.66
CA HIS A 21 -3.37 -1.91 -14.37
C HIS A 21 -2.13 -1.88 -13.47
N PHE A 22 -2.12 -1.03 -12.44
CA PHE A 22 -0.97 -0.82 -11.55
C PHE A 22 -1.11 -1.52 -10.21
N LEU A 23 -2.32 -1.94 -9.85
CA LEU A 23 -2.57 -2.72 -8.65
C LEU A 23 -2.59 -4.20 -8.95
N PRO A 24 -1.98 -5.05 -8.09
CA PRO A 24 -2.26 -6.46 -8.14
C PRO A 24 -3.75 -6.69 -7.88
N ALA A 25 -4.35 -7.58 -8.68
CA ALA A 25 -5.73 -7.99 -8.51
C ALA A 25 -5.95 -8.43 -7.05
N PHE A 26 -7.09 -8.08 -6.48
CA PHE A 26 -7.40 -8.49 -5.12
C PHE A 26 -7.46 -10.03 -5.08
N PRO A 27 -6.66 -10.69 -4.22
CA PRO A 27 -6.61 -12.14 -4.20
C PRO A 27 -7.96 -12.68 -3.71
N GLY A 28 -8.54 -13.58 -4.49
CA GLY A 28 -9.81 -14.23 -4.17
C GLY A 28 -9.68 -15.26 -3.05
N ARG A 29 -10.56 -16.26 -3.06
CA ARG A 29 -10.51 -17.38 -2.09
C ARG A 29 -9.29 -18.29 -2.26
N ASN A 30 -8.72 -18.35 -3.45
CA ASN A 30 -7.55 -19.19 -3.76
C ASN A 30 -6.30 -18.30 -3.83
N MET A 31 -5.91 -17.71 -2.70
CA MET A 31 -4.69 -16.89 -2.66
C MET A 31 -3.44 -17.75 -2.47
N THR A 32 -2.29 -17.24 -2.88
CA THR A 32 -0.99 -17.85 -2.62
C THR A 32 -0.44 -17.36 -1.28
N LYS A 33 0.56 -18.07 -0.73
CA LYS A 33 1.23 -17.63 0.50
C LYS A 33 1.75 -16.20 0.38
N ALA A 34 2.35 -15.86 -0.77
CA ALA A 34 2.90 -14.54 -1.02
C ALA A 34 1.81 -13.44 -1.02
N GLU A 35 0.64 -13.73 -1.58
CA GLU A 35 -0.50 -12.80 -1.55
C GLU A 35 -1.05 -12.63 -0.14
N ALA A 36 -1.09 -13.70 0.66
CA ALA A 36 -1.49 -13.62 2.06
C ALA A 36 -0.50 -12.79 2.89
N GLU A 37 0.81 -13.01 2.70
CA GLU A 37 1.87 -12.22 3.35
C GLU A 37 1.77 -10.74 2.97
N ASP A 38 1.56 -10.44 1.69
CA ASP A 38 1.38 -9.08 1.19
C ASP A 38 0.13 -8.39 1.77
N LEU A 39 -1.00 -9.10 1.94
CA LEU A 39 -2.16 -8.56 2.64
C LEU A 39 -1.93 -8.32 4.14
N VAL A 40 -1.15 -9.20 4.79
CA VAL A 40 -0.76 -9.04 6.20
C VAL A 40 0.12 -7.81 6.39
N ASP A 41 1.11 -7.63 5.51
CA ASP A 41 2.01 -6.47 5.53
C ASP A 41 1.26 -5.19 5.18
N LEU A 42 0.36 -5.23 4.18
CA LEU A 42 -0.50 -4.10 3.84
C LEU A 42 -1.36 -3.66 5.04
N ARG A 43 -1.95 -4.62 5.76
CA ARG A 43 -2.73 -4.34 6.99
C ARG A 43 -1.87 -3.70 8.07
N GLU A 44 -0.65 -4.19 8.28
CA GLU A 44 0.31 -3.61 9.22
C GLU A 44 0.62 -2.16 8.85
N HIS A 45 1.03 -1.92 7.61
CA HIS A 45 1.42 -0.60 7.13
C HIS A 45 0.28 0.42 7.25
N VAL A 46 -0.97 0.02 6.96
CA VAL A 46 -2.12 0.90 7.18
C VAL A 46 -2.31 1.20 8.66
N ALA A 47 -2.18 0.21 9.54
CA ALA A 47 -2.32 0.44 10.98
C ALA A 47 -1.25 1.41 11.50
N GLU A 48 0.00 1.26 11.06
CA GLU A 48 1.11 2.15 11.45
C GLU A 48 0.84 3.62 11.12
N CYS A 49 0.13 3.91 10.02
CA CYS A 49 -0.24 5.28 9.65
C CYS A 49 -1.12 5.99 10.71
N PHE A 50 -1.84 5.24 11.54
CA PHE A 50 -2.70 5.78 12.59
C PHE A 50 -2.09 5.69 13.98
N LEU A 51 -0.93 5.05 14.12
CA LEU A 51 -0.26 4.86 15.41
C LEU A 51 0.84 5.90 15.60
N LEU A 52 1.01 6.33 16.85
CA LEU A 52 2.18 7.09 17.24
C LEU A 52 3.39 6.15 17.30
N ASN A 53 4.12 6.04 16.19
CA ASN A 53 5.35 5.26 16.10
C ASN A 53 6.59 6.15 16.23
N ARG A 54 7.67 5.61 16.79
CA ARG A 54 8.94 6.33 16.99
C ARG A 54 9.47 6.85 15.64
N GLY A 55 9.23 8.13 15.37
CA GLY A 55 9.69 8.83 14.18
C GLY A 55 8.61 9.11 13.12
N GLN A 56 7.41 8.54 13.18
CA GLN A 56 6.31 8.89 12.27
C GLN A 56 5.16 9.54 13.03
N ARG A 57 4.69 10.69 12.52
CA ARG A 57 3.50 11.33 13.07
C ARG A 57 2.27 10.60 12.52
N PRO A 58 1.27 10.29 13.36
CA PRO A 58 0.03 9.70 12.88
C PRO A 58 -0.66 10.67 11.90
N ILE A 59 -1.42 10.10 10.97
CA ILE A 59 -2.17 10.88 9.97
C ILE A 59 -3.19 11.81 10.64
N ILE A 60 -3.77 11.40 11.76
CA ILE A 60 -4.71 12.22 12.52
C ILE A 60 -3.94 13.05 13.55
N PRO A 61 -4.06 14.40 13.51
CA PRO A 61 -3.33 15.29 14.41
C PRO A 61 -3.72 15.13 15.89
N ASP A 62 -2.83 15.58 16.78
CA ASP A 62 -3.01 15.51 18.25
C ASP A 62 -3.84 16.67 18.81
N ASP A 63 -5.08 16.81 18.36
CA ASP A 63 -5.91 17.94 18.79
C ASP A 63 -6.75 17.57 20.04
N GLY A 64 -6.35 16.52 20.77
CA GLY A 64 -7.13 15.97 21.90
C GLY A 64 -8.46 15.31 21.48
N ALA A 65 -8.69 15.11 20.18
CA ALA A 65 -9.96 14.64 19.64
C ALA A 65 -10.24 13.16 19.98
N PRO A 66 -11.47 12.81 20.41
CA PRO A 66 -11.93 11.42 20.58
C PRO A 66 -11.64 10.55 19.35
N LEU A 67 -11.77 11.12 18.15
CA LEU A 67 -11.52 10.47 16.87
C LEU A 67 -10.12 9.84 16.78
N ARG A 68 -9.08 10.52 17.29
CA ARG A 68 -7.71 9.99 17.26
C ARG A 68 -7.59 8.75 18.15
N ARG A 69 -8.15 8.79 19.37
CA ARG A 69 -8.11 7.66 20.30
C ARG A 69 -8.83 6.45 19.72
N ASP A 70 -9.97 6.68 19.06
CA ASP A 70 -10.73 5.62 18.41
C ASP A 70 -9.96 5.01 17.23
N ALA A 71 -9.34 5.85 16.38
CA ALA A 71 -8.50 5.38 15.29
C ALA A 71 -7.28 4.60 15.78
N GLU A 72 -6.58 5.08 16.81
CA GLU A 72 -5.48 4.35 17.44
C GLU A 72 -5.96 3.01 18.01
N ALA A 73 -7.13 2.96 18.66
CA ALA A 73 -7.69 1.73 19.20
C ALA A 73 -8.00 0.71 18.09
N GLN A 74 -8.56 1.15 16.96
CA GLN A 74 -8.80 0.28 15.80
C GLN A 74 -7.49 -0.18 15.15
N ALA A 75 -6.50 0.69 15.02
CA ALA A 75 -5.18 0.34 14.52
C ALA A 75 -4.48 -0.68 15.42
N ARG A 76 -4.57 -0.54 16.75
CA ARG A 76 -4.06 -1.55 17.70
C ARG A 76 -4.78 -2.89 17.57
N LYS A 77 -6.10 -2.90 17.34
CA LYS A 77 -6.84 -4.14 17.04
C LYS A 77 -6.36 -4.79 15.74
N LEU A 78 -5.99 -4.00 14.73
CA LEU A 78 -5.37 -4.54 13.53
C LEU A 78 -4.02 -5.20 13.84
N MET A 79 -3.17 -4.55 14.63
CA MET A 79 -1.85 -5.08 14.98
C MET A 79 -1.92 -6.35 15.84
N ALA A 80 -2.87 -6.44 16.77
CA ALA A 80 -2.96 -7.55 17.73
C ALA A 80 -3.07 -8.94 17.09
N GLY A 81 -3.68 -9.04 15.90
CA GLY A 81 -3.83 -10.31 15.17
C GLY A 81 -2.65 -10.68 14.26
N LEU A 82 -1.72 -9.77 14.00
CA LEU A 82 -0.64 -9.99 13.03
C LEU A 82 0.37 -11.06 13.45
N PRO A 83 0.82 -11.16 14.73
CA PRO A 83 1.79 -12.17 15.13
C PRO A 83 1.30 -13.60 14.90
N ASN A 84 0.01 -13.85 15.13
CA ASN A 84 -0.61 -15.15 14.90
C ASN A 84 -0.64 -15.47 13.40
N LEU A 85 -1.11 -14.52 12.57
CA LEU A 85 -1.12 -14.67 11.11
C LEU A 85 0.29 -14.92 10.54
N ARG A 86 1.29 -14.19 11.00
CA ARG A 86 2.69 -14.38 10.57
C ARG A 86 3.25 -15.74 10.98
N THR A 87 2.96 -16.19 12.20
CA THR A 87 3.37 -17.52 12.68
C THR A 87 2.75 -18.62 11.82
N LEU A 88 1.46 -18.49 11.50
CA LEU A 88 0.74 -19.43 10.64
C LEU A 88 1.32 -19.48 9.22
N LEU A 89 1.69 -18.33 8.64
CA LEU A 89 2.25 -18.25 7.30
C LEU A 89 3.70 -18.78 7.23
N ARG A 90 4.53 -18.56 8.28
CA ARG A 90 5.92 -19.04 8.33
C ARG A 90 6.04 -20.55 8.22
N GLY A 91 5.11 -21.30 8.80
CA GLY A 91 5.09 -22.77 8.75
C GLY A 91 4.71 -23.38 7.40
N ARG A 92 4.51 -22.59 6.34
CA ARG A 92 3.94 -23.05 5.06
C ARG A 92 4.90 -22.92 3.87
N LEU A 93 4.81 -23.85 2.92
CA LEU A 93 5.58 -23.81 1.67
C LEU A 93 5.00 -22.75 0.69
N PRO A 94 5.82 -22.22 -0.25
CA PRO A 94 5.45 -21.08 -1.10
C PRO A 94 4.35 -21.37 -2.14
N TYR A 95 4.23 -22.63 -2.58
CA TYR A 95 3.38 -23.03 -3.72
C TYR A 95 2.03 -23.63 -3.32
N HIS A 96 1.69 -23.64 -2.04
CA HIS A 96 0.34 -24.05 -1.64
C HIS A 96 -0.64 -22.91 -1.93
N GLU A 97 -1.67 -23.20 -2.75
CA GLU A 97 -2.93 -22.46 -2.70
C GLU A 97 -3.38 -22.46 -1.23
N THR A 98 -3.50 -21.28 -0.62
CA THR A 98 -3.43 -21.12 0.83
C THR A 98 -4.54 -21.85 1.56
N VAL A 99 -4.15 -22.79 2.40
CA VAL A 99 -4.97 -23.42 3.44
C VAL A 99 -4.72 -22.69 4.76
N LEU A 100 -4.99 -21.38 4.81
CA LEU A 100 -5.41 -20.79 6.08
C LEU A 100 -6.71 -21.52 6.46
N ALA A 101 -6.95 -21.81 7.75
CA ALA A 101 -8.26 -22.37 8.12
C ALA A 101 -9.34 -21.42 7.57
N ASP A 102 -10.38 -21.96 6.93
CA ASP A 102 -11.33 -21.16 6.13
C ASP A 102 -11.77 -19.87 6.83
N GLY A 103 -12.00 -19.93 8.15
CA GLY A 103 -12.37 -18.77 8.97
C GLY A 103 -11.32 -17.66 9.11
N GLU A 104 -10.02 -17.97 9.16
CA GLU A 104 -8.93 -16.98 9.28
C GLU A 104 -8.65 -16.30 7.94
N LEU A 105 -8.68 -17.07 6.85
CA LEU A 105 -8.58 -16.55 5.49
C LEU A 105 -9.75 -15.62 5.18
N ASP A 106 -10.97 -16.11 5.46
CA ASP A 106 -12.19 -15.34 5.28
C ASP A 106 -12.14 -14.07 6.13
N ALA A 107 -11.59 -14.13 7.35
CA ALA A 107 -11.41 -12.95 8.17
C ALA A 107 -10.39 -11.96 7.59
N LEU A 108 -9.28 -12.42 7.02
CA LEU A 108 -8.31 -11.54 6.36
C LEU A 108 -8.94 -10.90 5.13
N VAL A 109 -9.49 -11.69 4.20
CA VAL A 109 -10.12 -11.24 2.96
C VAL A 109 -11.25 -10.25 3.24
N SER A 110 -12.16 -10.59 4.15
CA SER A 110 -13.30 -9.73 4.45
C SER A 110 -12.92 -8.44 5.18
N SER A 111 -11.69 -8.32 5.71
CA SER A 111 -11.19 -7.04 6.23
C SER A 111 -10.91 -6.01 5.11
N PHE A 112 -10.75 -6.47 3.87
CA PHE A 112 -10.53 -5.61 2.70
C PHE A 112 -11.78 -5.50 1.80
N THR A 113 -12.68 -6.48 1.81
CA THR A 113 -13.87 -6.49 0.93
C THR A 113 -15.17 -6.10 1.65
N GLY A 114 -15.23 -6.23 2.97
CA GLY A 114 -16.45 -5.97 3.76
C GLY A 114 -17.53 -7.04 3.67
N ALA A 115 -17.27 -8.15 2.98
CA ALA A 115 -18.24 -9.19 2.65
C ALA A 115 -18.92 -9.86 3.87
N LEU A 116 -18.30 -9.85 5.05
CA LEU A 116 -18.78 -10.65 6.20
C LEU A 116 -19.18 -9.85 7.45
N ASN A 117 -19.01 -8.52 7.48
CA ASN A 117 -19.47 -7.59 8.54
C ASN A 117 -18.75 -6.22 8.40
N GLY A 118 -18.93 -5.55 7.25
CA GLY A 118 -18.11 -4.40 6.82
C GLY A 118 -17.79 -3.37 7.89
N ARG A 119 -18.79 -2.83 8.61
CA ARG A 119 -18.56 -1.74 9.58
C ARG A 119 -17.90 -2.15 10.90
N ARG A 120 -17.84 -3.45 11.23
CA ARG A 120 -17.23 -3.92 12.49
C ARG A 120 -15.75 -4.26 12.36
N ARG A 121 -15.23 -4.37 11.14
CA ARG A 121 -13.82 -4.68 10.91
C ARG A 121 -12.98 -3.42 10.97
N ALA A 122 -11.93 -3.47 11.79
CA ALA A 122 -11.11 -2.30 12.10
C ALA A 122 -10.53 -1.60 10.86
N LEU A 123 -10.10 -2.35 9.84
CA LEU A 123 -9.54 -1.79 8.60
C LEU A 123 -10.59 -1.02 7.80
N ILE A 124 -11.79 -1.61 7.64
CA ILE A 124 -12.89 -0.97 6.93
C ILE A 124 -13.34 0.27 7.68
N TRP A 125 -13.43 0.19 9.01
CA TRP A 125 -13.75 1.34 9.83
C TRP A 125 -12.74 2.48 9.61
N LEU A 126 -11.44 2.20 9.69
CA LEU A 126 -10.37 3.19 9.47
C LEU A 126 -10.45 3.83 8.07
N LEU A 127 -10.84 3.09 7.04
CA LEU A 127 -10.83 3.57 5.65
C LEU A 127 -12.19 3.99 5.10
N SER A 128 -13.26 3.83 5.89
CA SER A 128 -14.64 4.13 5.47
C SER A 128 -15.38 5.04 6.44
N ASP A 129 -14.93 5.18 7.69
CA ASP A 129 -15.45 6.22 8.59
C ASP A 129 -15.22 7.60 7.97
N PRO A 130 -16.25 8.45 7.81
CA PRO A 130 -16.12 9.71 7.07
C PRO A 130 -15.05 10.65 7.63
N ALA A 131 -14.92 10.71 8.96
CA ALA A 131 -13.98 11.60 9.61
C ALA A 131 -12.54 11.07 9.46
N VAL A 132 -12.31 9.78 9.74
CA VAL A 132 -10.98 9.18 9.55
C VAL A 132 -10.58 9.19 8.07
N ARG A 133 -11.53 8.89 7.18
CA ARG A 133 -11.33 8.89 5.72
C ARG A 133 -10.88 10.26 5.23
N HIS A 134 -11.42 11.35 5.77
CA HIS A 134 -11.00 12.71 5.36
C HIS A 134 -9.51 12.96 5.64
N TYR A 135 -9.01 12.54 6.80
CA TYR A 135 -7.59 12.67 7.14
C TYR A 135 -6.71 11.76 6.28
N ALA A 136 -7.13 10.50 6.06
CA ALA A 136 -6.43 9.58 5.17
C ALA A 136 -6.36 10.11 3.73
N GLU A 137 -7.46 10.63 3.20
CA GLU A 137 -7.53 11.26 1.88
C GLU A 137 -6.59 12.46 1.77
N SER A 138 -6.65 13.35 2.76
CA SER A 138 -5.83 14.56 2.82
C SER A 138 -4.35 14.21 2.87
N TYR A 139 -3.98 13.21 3.67
CA TYR A 139 -2.61 12.69 3.72
C TYR A 139 -2.15 12.18 2.35
N VAL A 140 -2.91 11.27 1.73
CA VAL A 140 -2.55 10.68 0.43
C VAL A 140 -2.43 11.76 -0.67
N LYS A 141 -3.38 12.69 -0.75
CA LYS A 141 -3.34 13.81 -1.70
C LYS A 141 -2.14 14.73 -1.46
N ASN A 142 -1.82 15.03 -0.21
CA ASN A 142 -0.65 15.85 0.13
C ASN A 142 0.66 15.18 -0.29
N ILE A 143 0.81 13.88 -0.07
CA ILE A 143 2.00 13.14 -0.50
C ILE A 143 2.05 13.05 -2.04
N ALA A 144 0.94 12.79 -2.72
CA ALA A 144 0.87 12.78 -4.18
C ALA A 144 1.24 14.14 -4.79
N HIS A 145 0.77 15.26 -4.23
CA HIS A 145 1.17 16.60 -4.67
C HIS A 145 2.67 16.85 -4.49
N ARG A 146 3.26 16.43 -3.36
CA ARG A 146 4.71 16.52 -3.13
C ARG A 146 5.48 15.69 -4.16
N MET A 147 4.99 14.49 -4.46
CA MET A 147 5.56 13.63 -5.49
C MET A 147 5.60 14.34 -6.84
N LEU A 148 4.45 14.77 -7.35
CA LEU A 148 4.36 15.45 -8.65
C LEU A 148 5.25 16.69 -8.74
N ARG A 149 5.30 17.49 -7.67
CA ARG A 149 6.17 18.68 -7.61
C ARG A 149 7.66 18.34 -7.68
N SER A 150 8.06 17.19 -7.14
CA SER A 150 9.45 16.72 -7.14
C SER A 150 9.83 15.86 -8.34
N SER A 151 8.85 15.34 -9.09
CA SER A 151 9.07 14.52 -10.26
C SER A 151 9.42 15.36 -11.49
N ALA A 152 10.61 15.13 -12.05
CA ALA A 152 11.03 15.72 -13.32
C ALA A 152 10.64 14.87 -14.55
N ILE A 153 10.34 13.58 -14.33
CA ILE A 153 10.02 12.61 -15.38
C ILE A 153 8.77 11.80 -14.99
N MET A 154 7.99 11.38 -15.98
CA MET A 154 6.76 10.62 -15.76
C MET A 154 7.03 9.25 -15.10
N ASP A 155 8.16 8.64 -15.43
CA ASP A 155 8.51 7.31 -14.92
C ASP A 155 8.79 7.29 -13.41
N SER A 156 9.17 8.42 -12.82
CA SER A 156 9.44 8.51 -11.38
C SER A 156 8.17 8.63 -10.52
N ILE A 157 7.00 8.82 -11.16
CA ILE A 157 5.72 8.93 -10.47
C ILE A 157 5.26 7.53 -10.04
N ASP A 158 4.88 7.38 -8.78
CA ASP A 158 4.14 6.22 -8.29
C ASP A 158 2.69 6.31 -8.80
N LYS A 159 2.35 5.41 -9.72
CA LYS A 159 1.05 5.41 -10.41
C LYS A 159 -0.08 5.01 -9.46
N VAL A 160 0.19 4.11 -8.51
CA VAL A 160 -0.80 3.69 -7.50
C VAL A 160 -1.16 4.89 -6.62
N LEU A 161 -0.14 5.59 -6.11
CA LEU A 161 -0.34 6.79 -5.31
C LEU A 161 -1.12 7.87 -6.08
N PHE A 162 -0.76 8.11 -7.35
CA PHE A 162 -1.43 9.10 -8.19
C PHE A 162 -2.93 8.78 -8.39
N PHE A 163 -3.25 7.58 -8.87
CA PHE A 163 -4.63 7.21 -9.17
C PHE A 163 -5.50 7.14 -7.93
N VAL A 164 -4.99 6.58 -6.82
CA VAL A 164 -5.76 6.53 -5.57
C VAL A 164 -5.98 7.94 -5.00
N ALA A 165 -5.03 8.86 -5.13
CA ALA A 165 -5.23 10.26 -4.74
C ALA A 165 -6.30 10.96 -5.59
N ARG A 166 -6.35 10.68 -6.90
CA ARG A 166 -7.32 11.23 -7.85
C ARG A 166 -8.73 10.68 -7.62
N ASP A 167 -8.84 9.36 -7.52
CA ASP A 167 -10.11 8.62 -7.53
C ASP A 167 -10.52 8.12 -6.13
N TRP A 168 -9.95 8.68 -5.07
CA TRP A 168 -10.13 8.24 -3.67
C TRP A 168 -11.59 7.96 -3.28
N SER A 169 -12.49 8.82 -3.76
CA SER A 169 -13.91 8.77 -3.44
C SER A 169 -14.60 7.52 -3.97
N THR A 170 -14.17 7.05 -5.14
CA THR A 170 -14.67 5.84 -5.81
C THR A 170 -13.81 4.61 -5.54
N SER A 171 -12.61 4.78 -4.96
CA SER A 171 -11.73 3.68 -4.60
C SER A 171 -12.34 2.76 -3.54
N THR A 172 -12.13 1.46 -3.70
CA THR A 172 -12.42 0.40 -2.71
C THR A 172 -11.52 0.52 -1.48
N VAL A 173 -11.87 -0.19 -0.39
CA VAL A 173 -11.03 -0.23 0.82
C VAL A 173 -9.63 -0.77 0.52
N TYR A 174 -9.53 -1.80 -0.32
CA TYR A 174 -8.24 -2.35 -0.75
C TYR A 174 -7.39 -1.32 -1.53
N GLU A 175 -7.99 -0.61 -2.48
CA GLU A 175 -7.31 0.43 -3.25
C GLU A 175 -6.85 1.59 -2.35
N ARG A 176 -7.68 2.02 -1.39
CA ARG A 176 -7.31 3.04 -0.40
C ARG A 176 -6.16 2.56 0.50
N ALA A 177 -6.18 1.30 0.94
CA ALA A 177 -5.09 0.70 1.71
C ALA A 177 -3.77 0.73 0.94
N ARG A 178 -3.81 0.37 -0.35
CA ARG A 178 -2.64 0.43 -1.25
C ARG A 178 -2.15 1.85 -1.48
N GLY A 179 -3.05 2.81 -1.65
CA GLY A 179 -2.69 4.23 -1.76
C GLY A 179 -2.03 4.77 -0.49
N LEU A 180 -2.52 4.38 0.68
CA LEU A 180 -1.90 4.74 1.97
C LEU A 180 -0.51 4.12 2.12
N ASP A 181 -0.34 2.84 1.79
CA ASP A 181 0.97 2.20 1.84
C ASP A 181 1.95 2.84 0.83
N ALA A 182 1.50 3.16 -0.39
CA ALA A 182 2.30 3.88 -1.38
C ALA A 182 2.72 5.27 -0.86
N ALA A 183 1.78 6.04 -0.27
CA ALA A 183 2.07 7.34 0.33
C ALA A 183 3.10 7.23 1.46
N ARG A 184 2.94 6.27 2.37
CA ARG A 184 3.87 6.03 3.49
C ARG A 184 5.28 5.70 2.99
N ARG A 185 5.40 4.80 2.01
CA ARG A 185 6.69 4.43 1.40
C ARG A 185 7.36 5.63 0.74
N TYR A 186 6.58 6.44 0.01
CA TYR A 186 7.10 7.65 -0.64
C TYR A 186 7.57 8.70 0.38
N GLU A 187 6.82 8.91 1.47
CA GLU A 187 7.23 9.81 2.54
C GLU A 187 8.52 9.35 3.23
N ALA A 188 8.64 8.05 3.52
CA ALA A 188 9.86 7.49 4.08
C ALA A 188 11.07 7.68 3.14
N TRP A 189 10.87 7.50 1.83
CA TRP A 189 11.88 7.77 0.82
C TRP A 189 12.31 9.25 0.82
N ILE A 190 11.38 10.21 0.78
CA ILE A 190 11.72 11.65 0.84
C ILE A 190 12.52 11.96 2.10
N ARG A 191 12.10 11.44 3.25
CA ARG A 191 12.78 11.67 4.53
C ARG A 191 14.22 11.15 4.51
N ASN A 192 14.42 9.95 3.98
CA ASN A 192 15.74 9.35 3.85
C ASN A 192 16.65 10.16 2.90
N VAL A 193 16.10 10.68 1.80
CA VAL A 193 16.84 11.57 0.88
C VAL A 193 17.21 12.88 1.56
N ALA A 194 16.27 13.50 2.30
CA ALA A 194 16.51 14.74 3.02
C ALA A 194 17.57 14.60 4.13
N GLN A 195 17.53 13.50 4.90
CA GLN A 195 18.51 13.23 5.96
C GLN A 195 19.94 12.99 5.43
N LYS A 196 20.06 12.48 4.21
CA LYS A 196 21.37 12.24 3.57
C LYS A 196 22.01 13.50 2.99
N GLY A 197 21.41 14.68 3.15
CA GLY A 197 22.04 15.95 2.85
C GLY A 197 22.46 16.13 1.38
N VAL A 198 21.81 15.45 0.44
CA VAL A 198 22.11 15.59 -0.99
C VAL A 198 21.56 16.94 -1.47
N VAL A 199 22.37 17.98 -1.28
CA VAL A 199 22.32 19.20 -2.08
C VAL A 199 22.84 18.82 -3.46
N THR A 200 21.98 18.37 -4.36
CA THR A 200 22.33 18.35 -5.79
C THR A 200 21.15 18.83 -6.63
N ASN A 201 21.40 19.90 -7.39
CA ASN A 201 20.60 20.37 -8.52
C ASN A 201 20.62 19.37 -9.70
N SER A 202 20.60 18.07 -9.41
CA SER A 202 20.77 16.99 -10.39
C SER A 202 19.86 15.81 -10.03
N LEU A 203 18.55 16.04 -10.00
CA LEU A 203 17.51 15.01 -9.86
C LEU A 203 17.30 14.18 -11.16
N SER A 204 18.23 14.22 -12.10
CA SER A 204 18.08 13.66 -13.46
C SER A 204 18.65 12.26 -13.68
N HIS A 205 19.33 11.63 -12.71
CA HIS A 205 20.02 10.35 -12.98
C HIS A 205 19.85 9.20 -11.98
N SER A 206 19.02 9.32 -10.96
CA SER A 206 18.62 8.14 -10.17
C SER A 206 17.29 7.62 -10.70
N ALA A 207 17.38 6.64 -11.62
CA ALA A 207 16.27 5.73 -11.88
C ALA A 207 15.67 5.32 -10.53
N SER A 208 14.37 5.56 -10.39
CA SER A 208 13.64 5.23 -9.17
C SER A 208 13.94 3.77 -8.80
N PRO A 209 14.39 3.45 -7.56
CA PRO A 209 14.55 2.05 -7.13
C PRO A 209 13.23 1.26 -7.25
N PHE A 210 12.12 1.97 -7.47
CA PHE A 210 10.78 1.51 -7.80
C PHE A 210 10.68 0.53 -8.99
N LEU A 211 11.61 0.56 -9.96
CA LEU A 211 11.61 -0.39 -11.08
C LEU A 211 12.51 -1.63 -10.85
N ALA A 212 13.33 -1.65 -9.80
CA ALA A 212 14.23 -2.78 -9.55
C ALA A 212 13.55 -3.97 -8.85
N GLN A 213 12.37 -3.75 -8.23
CA GLN A 213 11.64 -4.82 -7.53
C GLN A 213 10.66 -5.61 -8.41
N THR A 214 10.37 -5.17 -9.64
CA THR A 214 9.44 -5.86 -10.54
C THR A 214 10.12 -6.78 -11.57
N ARG A 215 11.46 -6.82 -11.64
CA ARG A 215 12.17 -7.87 -12.38
C ARG A 215 12.43 -9.07 -11.47
N ARG A 216 11.49 -10.01 -11.45
CA ARG A 216 11.80 -11.41 -11.11
C ARG A 216 12.94 -11.89 -12.04
N PRO A 217 13.97 -12.57 -11.54
CA PRO A 217 14.88 -13.29 -12.42
C PRO A 217 14.10 -14.45 -13.06
N GLU A 218 13.98 -14.39 -14.38
CA GLU A 218 13.48 -15.48 -15.21
C GLU A 218 14.30 -16.74 -14.93
N SER A 219 13.57 -17.80 -14.57
CA SER A 219 13.81 -19.20 -14.93
C SER A 219 15.23 -19.57 -15.38
N ARG A 220 16.06 -20.01 -14.44
CA ARG A 220 17.12 -20.99 -14.77
C ARG A 220 16.47 -22.35 -14.96
N VAL A 221 16.21 -22.69 -16.21
CA VAL A 221 15.95 -24.07 -16.65
C VAL A 221 17.19 -24.89 -16.32
N ALA A 222 17.08 -25.78 -15.33
CA ALA A 222 18.09 -26.79 -15.07
C ALA A 222 17.88 -27.93 -16.07
N VAL A 223 18.71 -27.96 -17.11
CA VAL A 223 18.85 -29.12 -18.01
C VAL A 223 19.52 -30.23 -17.21
N TRP A 224 18.75 -31.23 -16.81
CA TRP A 224 19.30 -32.50 -16.32
C TRP A 224 19.69 -33.35 -17.53
N ALA A 225 21.00 -33.51 -17.72
CA ALA A 225 21.55 -34.46 -18.67
C ALA A 225 21.31 -35.89 -18.17
N SER A 226 20.77 -36.71 -19.07
CA SER A 226 20.62 -38.15 -18.97
C SER A 226 21.96 -38.85 -18.72
N ARG A 227 22.02 -39.72 -17.70
CA ARG A 227 23.02 -40.78 -17.60
C ARG A 227 22.40 -42.09 -18.08
N SER A 228 22.91 -42.58 -19.20
CA SER A 228 23.02 -44.00 -19.54
C SER A 228 24.33 -44.54 -18.99
#